data_AF-A0A7C1U9E2-F1
#
_entry.id   AF-A0A7C1U9E2-F1
#
_cell.length_a   1.000
_cell.length_b   1.000
_cell.length_c   1.000
_cell.angle_alpha   90.00
_cell.angle_beta   90.00
_cell.angle_gamma   90.00
#
_symmetry.space_group_name_H-M   'P 1'
#
loop_
_entity.id
_entity.type
_entity.pdbx_description
1 polymer ?
#
loop_
_entity_poly.entity_id
_entity_poly.type
_entity_poly.pdbx_seq_one_letter_code
_entity_poly.pdbx_strand_id
1 'polypeptide(L)'
;MWEWGDKLKLGKSSAFVKKDIRSLPQTEVDFEADFFVDAASSSGHHERWVGLVLERTFSGLLAVEDVRFPPPTVNSLATLLAHAMLRPLDAEDRQRPRRIYLRNRPQWQELLPHLRQLGIEVVLSEDLPRFREAVVEWIQQTKAKRLPSADETNATLRKPFPERKPTGFTNAMDLMEWTDAMSKGAYPSREVAVPSYDPMTVVPIHLAADELEAILTETTIARTKKLRPRLEAMAAEGKAIELDIHDWSQILLALCGTRAREKAVCKHSLGIARRIADHLAETLGTDAPSLRT
;
A
#
# COMPACT_ATOMS: atom_id res chain seq x y z
N MET A 1 2.52 -6.40 0.71
CA MET A 1 2.71 -5.13 -0.05
C MET A 1 1.35 -4.56 -0.48
N TRP A 2 0.32 -4.65 0.37
CA TRP A 2 -1.02 -4.07 0.13
C TRP A 2 -1.22 -2.76 0.92
N GLU A 3 -0.43 -2.56 1.98
CA GLU A 3 -0.53 -1.43 2.92
C GLU A 3 -0.21 -0.07 2.29
N TRP A 4 0.47 -0.04 1.14
CA TRP A 4 0.83 1.19 0.45
C TRP A 4 -0.32 1.77 -0.36
N GLY A 5 -1.25 0.97 -0.88
CA GLY A 5 -2.31 1.47 -1.77
C GLY A 5 -3.32 2.35 -1.02
N ASP A 6 -3.77 3.42 -1.67
CA ASP A 6 -4.82 4.29 -1.12
C ASP A 6 -6.23 3.66 -1.26
N LYS A 7 -6.38 2.75 -2.23
CA LYS A 7 -7.60 1.94 -2.42
C LYS A 7 -7.58 0.71 -1.54
N LEU A 8 -8.72 0.40 -0.93
CA LEU A 8 -8.86 -0.73 -0.02
C LEU A 8 -8.66 -2.07 -0.74
N LYS A 9 -7.82 -2.92 -0.18
CA LYS A 9 -7.59 -4.30 -0.64
C LYS A 9 -8.22 -5.28 0.35
N LEU A 10 -9.02 -6.21 -0.17
CA LEU A 10 -9.73 -7.23 0.61
C LEU A 10 -9.34 -8.64 0.16
N GLY A 11 -9.46 -9.62 1.06
CA GLY A 11 -9.35 -11.03 0.74
C GLY A 11 -7.95 -11.62 0.96
N LYS A 12 -7.63 -12.71 0.25
CA LYS A 12 -6.46 -13.58 0.56
C LYS A 12 -5.10 -12.88 0.52
N SER A 13 -5.00 -11.73 -0.15
CA SER A 13 -3.78 -10.95 -0.28
C SER A 13 -3.79 -9.67 0.57
N SER A 14 -4.72 -9.55 1.52
CA SER A 14 -4.74 -8.47 2.50
C SER A 14 -4.86 -9.00 3.93
N ALA A 15 -4.53 -8.17 4.90
CA ALA A 15 -4.71 -8.52 6.31
C ALA A 15 -6.20 -8.60 6.72
N PHE A 16 -7.08 -7.90 5.99
CA PHE A 16 -8.51 -7.82 6.30
C PHE A 16 -9.30 -8.87 5.51
N VAL A 17 -9.39 -10.08 6.08
CA VAL A 17 -10.17 -11.19 5.52
C VAL A 17 -11.53 -11.26 6.20
N LYS A 18 -12.57 -10.76 5.54
CA LYS A 18 -13.94 -10.73 6.08
C LYS A 18 -14.45 -12.08 6.58
N LYS A 19 -14.11 -13.17 5.89
CA LYS A 19 -14.53 -14.52 6.27
C LYS A 19 -14.03 -14.87 7.68
N ASP A 20 -12.78 -14.54 7.95
CA ASP A 20 -12.11 -14.89 9.20
C ASP A 20 -12.69 -14.04 10.34
N ILE A 21 -12.84 -12.72 10.11
CA ILE A 21 -13.46 -11.81 11.09
C ILE A 21 -14.93 -12.17 11.35
N ARG A 22 -15.67 -12.61 10.32
CA ARG A 22 -17.08 -13.01 10.48
C ARG A 22 -17.24 -14.23 11.40
N SER A 23 -16.24 -15.10 11.46
CA SER A 23 -16.27 -16.31 12.29
C SER A 23 -16.02 -16.04 13.77
N LEU A 24 -15.53 -14.85 14.13
CA LEU A 24 -15.32 -14.45 15.51
C LEU A 24 -16.66 -14.22 16.23
N PRO A 25 -16.73 -14.52 17.55
CA PRO A 25 -17.88 -14.16 18.35
C PRO A 25 -18.03 -12.63 18.36
N GLN A 26 -19.27 -12.16 18.24
CA GLN A 26 -19.59 -10.75 18.45
C GLN A 26 -19.85 -10.52 19.93
N THR A 27 -19.18 -9.54 20.51
CA THR A 27 -19.29 -9.18 21.92
C THR A 27 -19.77 -7.74 22.08
N GLU A 28 -20.18 -7.37 23.29
CA GLU A 28 -20.68 -6.02 23.61
C GLU A 28 -19.55 -4.99 23.82
N VAL A 29 -18.30 -5.35 23.52
CA VAL A 29 -17.17 -4.44 23.65
C VAL A 29 -17.16 -3.41 22.53
N ASP A 30 -16.65 -2.24 22.87
CA ASP A 30 -16.48 -1.12 21.96
C ASP A 30 -14.98 -0.84 21.80
N PHE A 31 -14.53 -0.57 20.57
CA PHE A 31 -13.14 -0.20 20.31
C PHE A 31 -12.98 1.28 19.97
N GLU A 32 -11.85 1.87 20.31
CA GLU A 32 -11.37 3.14 19.73
C GLU A 32 -10.11 2.86 18.89
N ALA A 33 -10.04 3.44 17.69
CA ALA A 33 -8.87 3.31 16.83
C ALA A 33 -8.58 4.59 16.04
N ASP A 34 -7.31 4.97 15.96
CA ASP A 34 -6.81 6.06 15.13
C ASP A 34 -5.28 5.92 14.95
N PHE A 35 -4.66 6.90 14.31
CA PHE A 35 -3.22 7.00 14.13
C PHE A 35 -2.69 8.33 14.65
N PHE A 36 -1.44 8.34 15.08
CA PHE A 36 -0.72 9.54 15.50
C PHE A 36 0.73 9.51 15.03
N VAL A 37 1.36 10.69 14.99
CA VAL A 37 2.79 10.82 14.74
C VAL A 37 3.54 10.67 16.06
N ASP A 38 4.44 9.69 16.13
CA ASP A 38 5.42 9.61 17.20
C ASP A 38 6.58 10.56 16.90
N ALA A 39 6.43 11.80 17.37
CA ALA A 39 7.42 12.86 17.16
C ALA A 39 8.76 12.56 17.85
N ALA A 40 8.77 11.80 18.94
CA ALA A 40 10.01 11.46 19.66
C ALA A 40 10.88 10.49 18.86
N SER A 41 10.23 9.58 18.12
CA SER A 41 10.89 8.61 17.23
C SER A 41 11.01 9.09 15.77
N SER A 42 10.56 10.30 15.46
CA SER A 42 10.66 10.87 14.12
C SER A 42 12.01 11.57 13.91
N SER A 43 12.55 11.49 12.68
CA SER A 43 13.76 12.19 12.26
C SER A 43 13.46 13.13 11.09
N GLY A 44 14.36 14.08 10.79
CA GLY A 44 14.12 15.15 9.80
C GLY A 44 13.74 14.68 8.39
N HIS A 45 13.96 13.40 8.05
CA HIS A 45 13.58 12.80 6.77
C HIS A 45 12.58 11.63 6.90
N HIS A 46 12.16 11.28 8.12
CA HIS A 46 11.29 10.14 8.37
C HIS A 46 10.32 10.39 9.53
N GLU A 47 9.04 10.49 9.22
CA GLU A 47 7.97 10.55 10.21
C GLU A 47 7.54 9.14 10.60
N ARG A 48 7.59 8.83 11.90
CA ARG A 48 7.06 7.58 12.43
C ARG A 48 5.59 7.76 12.77
N TRP A 49 4.73 7.02 12.08
CA TRP A 49 3.30 6.98 12.34
C TRP A 49 2.93 5.68 13.05
N VAL A 50 2.16 5.80 14.13
CA VAL A 50 1.75 4.67 14.98
C VAL A 50 0.23 4.61 15.01
N GLY A 51 -0.33 3.42 14.80
CA GLY A 51 -1.75 3.12 14.97
C GLY A 51 -2.00 2.35 16.24
N LEU A 52 -3.08 2.66 16.95
CA LEU A 52 -3.52 1.93 18.15
C LEU A 52 -4.98 1.51 18.02
N VAL A 53 -5.31 0.35 18.59
CA VAL A 53 -6.69 -0.05 18.89
C VAL A 53 -6.81 -0.33 20.37
N LEU A 54 -7.80 0.28 20.99
CA LEU A 54 -8.06 0.18 22.43
C LEU A 54 -9.47 -0.35 22.65
N GLU A 55 -9.64 -1.19 23.65
CA GLU A 55 -10.94 -1.55 24.20
C GLU A 55 -11.42 -0.38 25.10
N ARG A 56 -12.64 0.10 24.87
CA ARG A 56 -13.11 1.39 25.42
C ARG A 56 -13.44 1.35 26.91
N THR A 57 -13.88 0.20 27.43
CA THR A 57 -14.37 0.06 28.81
C THR A 57 -13.22 0.00 29.80
N PHE A 58 -12.23 -0.86 29.55
CA PHE A 58 -11.09 -1.09 30.45
C PHE A 58 -9.77 -0.52 29.92
N SER A 59 -9.80 0.18 28.78
CA SER A 59 -8.62 0.80 28.14
C SER A 59 -7.53 -0.21 27.75
N GLY A 60 -7.89 -1.47 27.50
CA GLY A 60 -6.95 -2.51 27.09
C GLY A 60 -6.39 -2.23 25.68
N LEU A 61 -5.06 -2.24 25.52
CA LEU A 61 -4.42 -2.12 24.21
C LEU A 61 -4.53 -3.43 23.44
N LEU A 62 -5.32 -3.43 22.37
CA LEU A 62 -5.60 -4.62 21.58
C LEU A 62 -4.61 -4.80 20.43
N ALA A 63 -4.18 -3.71 19.81
CA ALA A 63 -3.19 -3.74 18.74
C ALA A 63 -2.41 -2.43 18.67
N VAL A 64 -1.15 -2.55 18.25
CA VAL A 64 -0.25 -1.44 17.91
C VAL A 64 0.43 -1.76 16.59
N GLU A 65 0.47 -0.80 15.67
CA GLU A 65 1.13 -0.97 14.37
C GLU A 65 1.98 0.25 14.02
N ASP A 66 3.22 -0.01 13.58
CA ASP A 66 4.05 0.98 12.92
C ASP A 66 3.68 1.07 11.43
N VAL A 67 3.32 2.26 10.97
CA VAL A 67 2.94 2.49 9.57
C VAL A 67 4.20 2.56 8.71
N ARG A 68 4.45 1.47 7.99
CA ARG A 68 5.65 1.29 7.16
C ARG A 68 5.76 2.31 6.02
N PHE A 69 4.63 2.74 5.47
CA PHE A 69 4.56 3.65 4.31
C PHE A 69 3.69 4.86 4.65
N PRO A 70 4.21 5.83 5.42
CA PRO A 70 3.44 6.99 5.83
C PRO A 70 3.02 7.86 4.63
N PRO A 71 1.91 8.61 4.76
CA PRO A 71 0.92 8.59 5.84
C PRO A 71 0.09 7.30 5.90
N PRO A 72 -0.68 7.05 6.99
CA PRO A 72 -1.59 5.91 7.09
C PRO A 72 -2.65 5.89 5.97
N THR A 73 -2.94 4.69 5.45
CA THR A 73 -3.96 4.46 4.41
C THR A 73 -5.15 3.69 4.97
N VAL A 74 -6.23 3.57 4.19
CA VAL A 74 -7.36 2.69 4.52
C VAL A 74 -6.91 1.24 4.78
N ASN A 75 -5.86 0.78 4.10
CA ASN A 75 -5.27 -0.54 4.31
C ASN A 75 -4.50 -0.62 5.64
N SER A 76 -3.89 0.48 6.10
CA SER A 76 -3.31 0.56 7.44
C SER A 76 -4.37 0.37 8.51
N LEU A 77 -5.51 1.07 8.41
CA LEU A 77 -6.63 0.89 9.36
C LEU A 77 -7.21 -0.52 9.29
N ALA A 78 -7.46 -1.04 8.09
CA ALA A 78 -7.98 -2.39 7.92
C ALA A 78 -7.05 -3.44 8.54
N THR A 79 -5.73 -3.29 8.36
CA THR A 79 -4.72 -4.19 8.97
C THR A 79 -4.74 -4.08 10.49
N LEU A 80 -4.72 -2.85 11.01
CA LEU A 80 -4.73 -2.57 12.45
C LEU A 80 -5.99 -3.17 13.13
N LEU A 81 -7.17 -2.98 12.54
CA LEU A 81 -8.42 -3.56 13.06
C LEU A 81 -8.45 -5.09 12.95
N ALA A 82 -7.96 -5.65 11.84
CA ALA A 82 -7.87 -7.09 11.69
C ALA A 82 -6.95 -7.72 12.74
N HIS A 83 -5.83 -7.05 13.07
CA HIS A 83 -4.94 -7.49 14.13
C HIS A 83 -5.62 -7.43 15.49
N ALA A 84 -6.29 -6.33 15.84
CA ALA A 84 -7.01 -6.21 17.10
C ALA A 84 -8.08 -7.31 17.31
N MET A 85 -8.72 -7.79 16.24
CA MET A 85 -9.77 -8.81 16.34
C MET A 85 -9.23 -10.24 16.26
N LEU A 86 -8.30 -10.51 15.33
CA LEU A 86 -7.83 -11.86 15.03
C LEU A 86 -6.59 -12.25 15.86
N ARG A 87 -5.81 -11.25 16.28
CA ARG A 87 -4.52 -11.40 16.97
C ARG A 87 -4.34 -10.27 18.01
N PRO A 88 -5.27 -10.10 18.96
CA PRO A 88 -5.09 -9.12 20.02
C PRO A 88 -3.81 -9.39 20.81
N LEU A 89 -3.19 -8.35 21.34
CA LEU A 89 -1.99 -8.48 22.18
C LEU A 89 -2.25 -9.39 23.39
N ASP A 90 -3.42 -9.25 24.01
CA ASP A 90 -3.94 -10.17 25.01
C ASP A 90 -4.66 -11.33 24.31
N ALA A 91 -3.91 -12.40 24.05
CA ALA A 91 -4.23 -13.45 23.08
C ALA A 91 -5.50 -14.29 23.36
N GLU A 92 -6.15 -14.11 24.52
CA GLU A 92 -7.30 -14.93 24.95
C GLU A 92 -8.65 -14.42 24.41
N ASP A 93 -8.73 -13.17 23.95
CA ASP A 93 -10.02 -12.50 23.66
C ASP A 93 -10.22 -12.14 22.19
N ARG A 94 -10.05 -13.12 21.28
CA ARG A 94 -10.36 -12.90 19.85
C ARG A 94 -11.86 -12.65 19.67
N GLN A 95 -12.21 -11.43 19.32
CA GLN A 95 -13.60 -11.01 19.27
C GLN A 95 -13.84 -9.99 18.18
N ARG A 96 -15.09 -9.96 17.73
CA ARG A 96 -15.62 -8.89 16.91
C ARG A 96 -16.36 -7.89 17.82
N PRO A 97 -15.95 -6.61 17.86
CA PRO A 97 -16.62 -5.62 18.68
C PRO A 97 -18.03 -5.35 18.16
N ARG A 98 -18.90 -4.85 19.04
CA ARG A 98 -20.19 -4.31 18.65
C ARG A 98 -20.01 -3.00 17.91
N ARG A 99 -19.16 -2.11 18.42
CA ARG A 99 -18.94 -0.78 17.86
C ARG A 99 -17.45 -0.45 17.77
N ILE A 100 -17.09 0.31 16.74
CA ILE A 100 -15.77 0.93 16.60
C ILE A 100 -15.95 2.44 16.47
N TYR A 101 -15.26 3.18 17.32
CA TYR A 101 -15.12 4.62 17.24
C TYR A 101 -13.88 4.97 16.44
N LEU A 102 -14.06 5.72 15.37
CA LEU A 102 -12.99 6.21 14.51
C LEU A 102 -13.05 7.72 14.43
N ARG A 103 -11.89 8.36 14.23
CA ARG A 103 -11.88 9.77 13.85
C ARG A 103 -12.50 9.95 12.48
N ASN A 104 -13.29 11.01 12.29
CA ASN A 104 -13.92 11.28 11.00
C ASN A 104 -12.88 11.71 9.96
N ARG A 105 -12.34 10.73 9.24
CA ARG A 105 -11.36 10.94 8.16
C ARG A 105 -11.91 10.40 6.84
N PRO A 106 -11.85 11.16 5.73
CA PRO A 106 -12.31 10.70 4.42
C PRO A 106 -11.65 9.39 3.95
N GLN A 107 -10.41 9.13 4.37
CA GLN A 107 -9.65 7.92 4.04
C GLN A 107 -10.35 6.63 4.48
N TRP A 108 -11.24 6.70 5.49
CA TRP A 108 -11.91 5.51 6.03
C TRP A 108 -13.15 5.08 5.24
N GLN A 109 -13.64 5.91 4.33
CA GLN A 109 -14.95 5.72 3.68
C GLN A 109 -15.09 4.37 2.98
N GLU A 110 -14.04 3.89 2.29
CA GLU A 110 -14.07 2.59 1.61
C GLU A 110 -14.23 1.39 2.58
N LEU A 111 -13.76 1.51 3.83
CA LEU A 111 -13.81 0.44 4.82
C LEU A 111 -15.17 0.36 5.54
N LEU A 112 -15.89 1.48 5.68
CA LEU A 112 -17.12 1.56 6.48
C LEU A 112 -18.21 0.56 6.05
N PRO A 113 -18.54 0.40 4.75
CA PRO A 113 -19.53 -0.58 4.31
C PRO A 113 -19.15 -2.02 4.68
N HIS A 114 -17.86 -2.31 4.73
CA HIS A 114 -17.34 -3.64 5.01
C HIS A 114 -17.37 -3.99 6.50
N LEU A 115 -17.16 -3.01 7.38
CA LEU A 115 -17.38 -3.18 8.82
C LEU A 115 -18.87 -3.41 9.11
N ARG A 116 -19.78 -2.67 8.46
CA ARG A 116 -21.23 -2.88 8.57
C ARG A 116 -21.67 -4.28 8.11
N GLN A 117 -21.10 -4.79 7.02
CA GLN A 117 -21.33 -6.17 6.53
C GLN A 117 -20.84 -7.26 7.51
N LEU A 118 -20.02 -6.89 8.48
CA LEU A 118 -19.58 -7.76 9.57
C LEU A 118 -20.44 -7.57 10.82
N GLY A 119 -21.49 -6.74 10.78
CA GLY A 119 -22.33 -6.45 11.95
C GLY A 119 -21.68 -5.50 12.95
N ILE A 120 -20.60 -4.82 12.56
CA ILE A 120 -19.89 -3.84 13.40
C ILE A 120 -20.47 -2.46 13.11
N GLU A 121 -20.94 -1.79 14.15
CA GLU A 121 -21.35 -0.40 14.09
C GLU A 121 -20.10 0.50 14.05
N VAL A 122 -20.07 1.51 13.17
CA VAL A 122 -18.98 2.49 13.14
C VAL A 122 -19.51 3.86 13.51
N VAL A 123 -18.91 4.46 14.53
CA VAL A 123 -19.21 5.82 14.98
C VAL A 123 -18.03 6.71 14.65
N LEU A 124 -18.27 7.71 13.81
CA LEU A 124 -17.27 8.73 13.47
C LEU A 124 -17.35 9.85 14.51
N SER A 125 -16.24 10.12 15.21
CA SER A 125 -16.16 11.11 16.29
C SER A 125 -14.87 11.91 16.21
N GLU A 126 -14.93 13.22 16.43
CA GLU A 126 -13.72 14.06 16.58
C GLU A 126 -13.05 13.94 17.95
N ASP A 127 -13.67 13.23 18.88
CA ASP A 127 -13.11 12.96 20.19
C ASP A 127 -13.06 11.46 20.45
N LEU A 128 -11.85 10.99 20.75
CA LEU A 128 -11.51 9.61 21.07
C LEU A 128 -10.74 9.64 22.39
N PRO A 129 -11.45 9.74 23.53
CA PRO A 129 -10.83 10.01 24.82
C PRO A 129 -9.85 8.92 25.25
N ARG A 130 -10.16 7.63 25.02
CA ARG A 130 -9.26 6.53 25.38
C ARG A 130 -8.02 6.52 24.51
N PHE A 131 -8.21 6.76 23.21
CA PHE A 131 -7.08 6.94 22.30
C PHE A 131 -6.16 8.07 22.73
N ARG A 132 -6.71 9.23 23.12
CA ARG A 132 -5.91 10.36 23.60
C ARG A 132 -5.12 10.02 24.85
N GLU A 133 -5.75 9.37 25.83
CA GLU A 133 -5.11 8.93 27.08
C GLU A 133 -3.90 8.02 26.77
N ALA A 134 -4.10 7.02 25.90
CA ALA A 134 -3.02 6.10 25.49
C ALA A 134 -1.88 6.81 24.76
N VAL A 135 -2.17 7.80 23.90
CA VAL A 135 -1.13 8.59 23.23
C VAL A 135 -0.31 9.41 24.23
N VAL A 136 -0.97 10.02 25.23
CA VAL A 136 -0.26 10.75 26.28
C VAL A 136 0.67 9.81 27.07
N GLU A 137 0.18 8.63 27.44
CA GLU A 137 0.98 7.62 28.12
C GLU A 137 2.18 7.16 27.25
N TRP A 138 1.95 6.91 25.96
CA TRP A 138 3.02 6.57 25.00
C TRP A 138 4.11 7.65 24.96
N ILE A 139 3.72 8.92 24.87
CA ILE A 139 4.65 10.07 24.84
C ILE A 139 5.46 10.17 26.15
N GLN A 140 4.83 9.88 27.30
CA GLN A 140 5.52 9.85 28.60
C GLN A 140 6.56 8.73 28.65
N GLN A 141 6.21 7.52 28.21
CA GLN A 141 7.09 6.36 28.22
C GLN A 141 8.28 6.51 27.26
N THR A 142 8.07 7.16 26.11
CA THR A 142 9.10 7.39 25.08
C THR A 142 10.05 8.55 25.38
N LYS A 143 9.98 9.15 26.59
CA LYS A 143 10.87 10.23 27.07
C LYS A 143 10.93 11.45 26.14
N ALA A 144 9.81 11.86 25.57
CA ALA A 144 9.75 13.11 24.82
C ALA A 144 10.25 14.30 25.68
N LYS A 145 11.08 15.18 25.09
CA LYS A 145 11.72 16.32 25.80
C LYS A 145 10.72 17.32 26.42
N ARG A 146 9.47 17.30 25.96
CA ARG A 146 8.37 18.14 26.43
C ARG A 146 7.08 17.35 26.35
N LEU A 147 6.28 17.38 27.42
CA LEU A 147 4.93 16.83 27.40
C LEU A 147 3.98 17.87 26.77
N PRO A 148 3.29 17.54 25.67
CA PRO A 148 2.27 18.42 25.12
C PRO A 148 1.07 18.50 26.07
N SER A 149 0.38 19.64 26.09
CA SER A 149 -0.89 19.75 26.82
C SER A 149 -1.97 18.86 26.19
N ALA A 150 -3.06 18.59 26.92
CA ALA A 150 -4.20 17.83 26.38
C ALA A 150 -4.79 18.52 25.13
N ASP A 151 -4.84 19.85 25.12
CA ASP A 151 -5.34 20.65 24.00
C ASP A 151 -4.39 20.61 22.80
N GLU A 152 -3.07 20.70 23.03
CA GLU A 152 -2.05 20.56 21.97
C GLU A 152 -2.10 19.16 21.33
N THR A 153 -2.30 18.12 22.16
CA THR A 153 -2.44 16.74 21.70
C THR A 153 -3.70 16.58 20.84
N ASN A 154 -4.85 17.07 21.31
CA ASN A 154 -6.10 17.04 20.56
C ASN A 154 -6.01 17.78 19.22
N ALA A 155 -5.42 18.98 19.23
CA ALA A 155 -5.22 19.77 18.02
C ALA A 155 -4.35 19.03 17.00
N THR A 156 -3.33 18.29 17.46
CA THR A 156 -2.45 17.52 16.59
C THR A 156 -3.14 16.28 16.03
N LEU A 157 -3.84 15.51 16.87
CA LEU A 157 -4.58 14.31 16.45
C LEU A 157 -5.68 14.63 15.42
N ARG A 158 -6.30 15.82 15.51
CA ARG A 158 -7.32 16.28 14.57
C ARG A 158 -6.81 16.72 13.21
N LYS A 159 -5.50 16.94 13.04
CA LYS A 159 -4.95 17.35 11.75
C LYS A 159 -5.24 16.27 10.70
N PRO A 160 -5.59 16.66 9.46
CA PRO A 160 -5.65 15.70 8.37
C PRO A 160 -4.28 15.07 8.19
N PHE A 161 -4.27 13.83 7.71
CA PHE A 161 -3.01 13.22 7.31
C PHE A 161 -2.39 14.03 6.17
N PRO A 162 -1.06 14.23 6.19
CA PRO A 162 -0.39 14.94 5.11
C PRO A 162 -0.58 14.17 3.80
N GLU A 163 -0.45 14.86 2.67
CA GLU A 163 -0.38 14.17 1.39
C GLU A 163 0.89 13.32 1.32
N ARG A 164 0.76 12.12 0.74
CA ARG A 164 1.92 11.26 0.54
C ARG A 164 2.86 11.92 -0.47
N LYS A 165 4.07 12.24 -0.02
CA LYS A 165 5.14 12.72 -0.90
C LYS A 165 5.58 11.61 -1.86
N PRO A 166 5.76 11.90 -3.15
CA PRO A 166 6.29 10.93 -4.10
C PRO A 166 7.70 10.51 -3.70
N THR A 167 7.98 9.21 -3.80
CA THR A 167 9.31 8.63 -3.62
C THR A 167 9.59 7.67 -4.77
N GLY A 168 10.85 7.30 -4.98
CA GLY A 168 11.18 6.24 -5.95
C GLY A 168 10.42 4.94 -5.66
N PHE A 169 10.19 4.63 -4.38
CA PHE A 169 9.39 3.48 -3.98
C PHE A 169 7.92 3.62 -4.39
N THR A 170 7.25 4.74 -4.10
CA THR A 170 5.84 4.91 -4.47
C THR A 170 5.66 4.88 -5.98
N ASN A 171 6.58 5.49 -6.73
CA ASN A 171 6.54 5.48 -8.18
C ASN A 171 6.76 4.07 -8.75
N ALA A 172 7.65 3.28 -8.14
CA ALA A 172 7.80 1.87 -8.48
C ALA A 172 6.50 1.09 -8.24
N MET A 173 5.85 1.33 -7.09
CA MET A 173 4.62 0.64 -6.72
C MET A 173 3.43 1.00 -7.62
N ASP A 174 3.25 2.28 -7.92
CA ASP A 174 2.23 2.75 -8.88
C ASP A 174 2.44 2.11 -10.25
N LEU A 175 3.70 2.03 -10.70
CA LEU A 175 4.05 1.40 -11.98
C LEU A 175 3.80 -0.10 -11.98
N MET A 176 4.09 -0.80 -10.88
CA MET A 176 3.80 -2.22 -10.73
C MET A 176 2.29 -2.49 -10.71
N GLU A 177 1.48 -1.66 -10.05
CA GLU A 177 0.01 -1.80 -10.07
C GLU A 177 -0.56 -1.54 -11.46
N TRP A 178 -0.07 -0.51 -12.16
CA TRP A 178 -0.43 -0.26 -13.55
C TRP A 178 -0.03 -1.43 -14.46
N THR A 179 1.18 -1.97 -14.30
CA THR A 179 1.67 -3.11 -15.09
C THR A 179 0.83 -4.36 -14.87
N ASP A 180 0.42 -4.63 -13.63
CA ASP A 180 -0.48 -5.75 -13.30
C ASP A 180 -1.87 -5.54 -13.91
N ALA A 181 -2.42 -4.32 -13.84
CA ALA A 181 -3.70 -3.98 -14.48
C ALA A 181 -3.63 -4.12 -16.00
N MET A 182 -2.55 -3.65 -16.62
CA MET A 182 -2.30 -3.81 -18.05
C MET A 182 -2.22 -5.29 -18.44
N SER A 183 -1.38 -6.06 -17.74
CA SER A 183 -1.24 -7.49 -18.00
C SER A 183 -2.58 -8.22 -17.89
N LYS A 184 -3.41 -7.89 -16.90
CA LYS A 184 -4.75 -8.46 -16.74
C LYS A 184 -5.73 -8.01 -17.82
N GLY A 185 -5.63 -6.77 -18.31
CA GLY A 185 -6.45 -6.26 -19.40
C GLY A 185 -6.31 -7.05 -20.70
N ALA A 186 -5.17 -7.72 -20.91
CA ALA A 186 -4.92 -8.59 -22.04
C ALA A 186 -5.67 -9.94 -21.99
N TYR A 187 -6.19 -10.35 -20.83
CA TYR A 187 -6.76 -11.67 -20.64
C TYR A 187 -8.20 -11.61 -20.10
N PRO A 188 -9.09 -12.50 -20.56
CA PRO A 188 -10.44 -12.56 -20.01
C PRO A 188 -10.38 -13.02 -18.54
N SER A 189 -11.25 -12.44 -17.72
CA SER A 189 -11.43 -12.79 -16.32
C SER A 189 -12.91 -13.07 -16.03
N ARG A 190 -13.20 -13.58 -14.83
CA ARG A 190 -14.60 -13.79 -14.40
C ARG A 190 -15.42 -12.49 -14.34
N GLU A 191 -14.75 -11.36 -14.14
CA GLU A 191 -15.39 -10.05 -14.01
C GLU A 191 -15.41 -9.28 -15.34
N VAL A 192 -14.46 -9.58 -16.24
CA VAL A 192 -14.30 -8.92 -17.54
C VAL A 192 -14.13 -9.98 -18.62
N ALA A 193 -15.21 -10.30 -19.33
CA ALA A 193 -15.22 -11.40 -20.30
C ALA A 193 -14.49 -11.05 -21.62
N VAL A 194 -14.37 -9.76 -21.94
CA VAL A 194 -13.74 -9.27 -23.18
C VAL A 194 -12.45 -8.54 -22.81
N PRO A 195 -11.28 -8.99 -23.31
CA PRO A 195 -10.02 -8.28 -23.13
C PRO A 195 -10.07 -6.85 -23.66
N SER A 196 -9.35 -5.95 -23.02
CA SER A 196 -9.20 -4.56 -23.49
C SER A 196 -8.38 -4.47 -24.78
N TYR A 197 -7.51 -5.45 -25.02
CA TYR A 197 -6.66 -5.58 -26.20
C TYR A 197 -6.24 -7.04 -26.40
N ASP A 198 -5.76 -7.36 -27.60
CA ASP A 198 -5.27 -8.69 -27.94
C ASP A 198 -3.99 -9.01 -27.13
N PRO A 199 -3.93 -10.11 -26.35
CA PRO A 199 -2.73 -10.51 -25.63
C PRO A 199 -1.52 -10.80 -26.51
N MET A 200 -1.74 -11.09 -27.80
CA MET A 200 -0.68 -11.29 -28.79
C MET A 200 -0.23 -9.99 -29.46
N THR A 201 -0.77 -8.84 -29.03
CA THR A 201 -0.32 -7.53 -29.53
C THR A 201 1.16 -7.37 -29.23
N VAL A 202 1.95 -7.25 -30.29
CA VAL A 202 3.38 -6.96 -30.23
C VAL A 202 3.55 -5.45 -30.26
N VAL A 203 4.23 -4.90 -29.26
CA VAL A 203 4.52 -3.46 -29.19
C VAL A 203 6.02 -3.25 -29.45
N PRO A 204 6.40 -2.59 -30.56
CA PRO A 204 7.78 -2.26 -30.85
C PRO A 204 8.23 -1.05 -30.02
N ILE A 205 9.31 -1.19 -29.24
CA ILE A 205 9.89 -0.07 -28.48
C ILE A 205 11.37 0.08 -28.80
N HIS A 206 11.79 1.29 -29.14
CA HIS A 206 13.20 1.63 -29.26
C HIS A 206 13.82 1.85 -27.87
N LEU A 207 14.80 1.02 -27.54
CA LEU A 207 15.64 1.16 -26.34
C LEU A 207 17.03 1.64 -26.76
N ALA A 208 17.57 2.61 -26.04
CA ALA A 208 18.97 2.98 -26.19
C ALA A 208 19.88 1.83 -25.68
N ALA A 209 21.12 1.79 -26.18
CA ALA A 209 22.05 0.71 -25.86
C ALA A 209 22.33 0.59 -24.35
N ASP A 210 22.43 1.73 -23.66
CA ASP A 210 22.62 1.81 -22.21
C ASP A 210 21.38 1.32 -21.43
N GLU A 211 20.17 1.65 -21.89
CA GLU A 211 18.94 1.19 -21.25
C GLU A 211 18.78 -0.33 -21.37
N LEU A 212 19.13 -0.89 -22.53
CA LEU A 212 19.08 -2.33 -22.76
C LEU A 212 20.15 -3.06 -21.95
N GLU A 213 21.36 -2.50 -21.87
CA GLU A 213 22.41 -3.01 -20.99
C GLU A 213 21.96 -3.02 -19.52
N ALA A 214 21.32 -1.94 -19.05
CA ALA A 214 20.77 -1.87 -17.69
C ALA A 214 19.71 -2.95 -17.44
N ILE A 215 18.78 -3.17 -18.39
CA ILE A 215 17.78 -4.25 -18.29
C ILE A 215 18.46 -5.61 -18.18
N LEU A 216 19.46 -5.87 -19.02
CA LEU A 216 20.11 -7.18 -19.11
C LEU A 216 21.08 -7.50 -17.98
N THR A 217 21.62 -6.48 -17.30
CA THR A 217 22.67 -6.65 -16.28
C THR A 217 22.20 -6.34 -14.86
N GLU A 218 21.33 -5.34 -14.69
CA GLU A 218 20.93 -4.85 -13.36
C GLU A 218 19.65 -5.51 -12.85
N THR A 219 18.83 -6.11 -13.74
CA THR A 219 17.53 -6.67 -13.39
C THR A 219 17.53 -8.20 -13.28
N THR A 220 16.41 -8.78 -12.83
CA THR A 220 16.21 -10.23 -12.82
C THR A 220 16.12 -10.83 -14.22
N ILE A 221 15.88 -10.02 -15.27
CA ILE A 221 15.89 -10.45 -16.66
C ILE A 221 17.23 -11.09 -17.04
N ALA A 222 18.33 -10.64 -16.44
CA ALA A 222 19.67 -11.20 -16.58
C ALA A 222 19.72 -12.73 -16.41
N ARG A 223 18.81 -13.28 -15.60
CA ARG A 223 18.75 -14.71 -15.23
C ARG A 223 17.69 -15.49 -16.00
N THR A 224 16.90 -14.83 -16.85
CA THR A 224 15.84 -15.47 -17.62
C THR A 224 16.43 -16.25 -18.80
N LYS A 225 15.97 -17.49 -19.01
CA LYS A 225 16.49 -18.34 -20.10
C LYS A 225 15.87 -18.04 -21.46
N LYS A 226 14.69 -17.40 -21.49
CA LYS A 226 13.93 -17.13 -22.72
C LYS A 226 14.06 -15.69 -23.18
N LEU A 227 13.79 -14.74 -22.28
CA LEU A 227 13.68 -13.33 -22.64
C LEU A 227 15.04 -12.68 -22.91
N ARG A 228 16.06 -13.00 -22.11
CA ARG A 228 17.42 -12.47 -22.32
C ARG A 228 18.01 -12.79 -23.69
N PRO A 229 18.09 -14.05 -24.16
CA PRO A 229 18.65 -14.33 -25.49
C PRO A 229 17.86 -13.66 -26.63
N ARG A 230 16.54 -13.53 -26.47
CA ARG A 230 15.67 -12.85 -27.43
C ARG A 230 15.99 -11.35 -27.51
N LEU A 231 16.14 -10.69 -26.35
CA LEU A 231 16.56 -9.30 -26.26
C LEU A 231 17.95 -9.07 -26.86
N GLU A 232 18.92 -9.93 -26.54
CA GLU A 232 20.30 -9.86 -27.08
C GLU A 232 20.31 -10.03 -28.61
N ALA A 233 19.50 -10.93 -29.16
CA ALA A 233 19.37 -11.10 -30.61
C ALA A 233 18.76 -9.87 -31.30
N MET A 234 17.69 -9.30 -30.74
CA MET A 234 17.05 -8.09 -31.27
C MET A 234 17.97 -6.86 -31.15
N ALA A 235 18.77 -6.78 -30.08
CA ALA A 235 19.78 -5.74 -29.90
C ALA A 235 20.82 -5.75 -31.02
N ALA A 236 21.31 -6.94 -31.38
CA ALA A 236 22.32 -7.12 -32.42
C ALA A 236 21.81 -6.69 -33.81
N GLU A 237 20.50 -6.74 -34.05
CA GLU A 237 19.88 -6.26 -35.28
C GLU A 237 19.71 -4.72 -35.34
N GLY A 238 19.89 -4.02 -34.21
CA GLY A 238 19.75 -2.55 -34.14
C GLY A 238 18.32 -2.04 -34.42
N LYS A 239 17.32 -2.90 -34.32
CA LYS A 239 15.89 -2.58 -34.56
C LYS A 239 15.15 -2.33 -33.26
N ALA A 240 13.88 -1.91 -33.38
CA ALA A 240 12.97 -1.86 -32.24
C ALA A 240 12.86 -3.25 -31.57
N ILE A 241 12.73 -3.25 -30.24
CA ILE A 241 12.49 -4.45 -29.46
C ILE A 241 11.00 -4.78 -29.57
N GLU A 242 10.68 -5.91 -30.18
CA GLU A 242 9.32 -6.36 -30.46
C GLU A 242 8.90 -7.47 -29.48
N LEU A 243 8.13 -7.06 -28.47
CA LEU A 243 7.64 -7.96 -27.42
C LEU A 243 6.13 -7.88 -27.29
N ASP A 244 5.54 -8.99 -26.86
CA ASP A 244 4.13 -9.02 -26.46
C ASP A 244 3.95 -8.38 -25.08
N ILE A 245 2.68 -8.20 -24.69
CA ILE A 245 2.30 -7.56 -23.43
C ILE A 245 2.83 -8.34 -22.22
N HIS A 246 2.92 -9.67 -22.32
CA HIS A 246 3.44 -10.49 -21.23
C HIS A 246 4.94 -10.23 -21.01
N ASP A 247 5.73 -10.27 -22.08
CA ASP A 247 7.17 -10.01 -22.01
C ASP A 247 7.46 -8.57 -21.56
N TRP A 248 6.72 -7.57 -22.04
CA TRP A 248 6.82 -6.20 -21.55
C TRP A 248 6.48 -6.08 -20.06
N SER A 249 5.45 -6.79 -19.59
CA SER A 249 5.10 -6.80 -18.17
C SER A 249 6.23 -7.38 -17.30
N GLN A 250 6.93 -8.42 -17.78
CA GLN A 250 8.09 -8.98 -17.07
C GLN A 250 9.23 -7.98 -16.96
N ILE A 251 9.51 -7.22 -18.03
CA ILE A 251 10.56 -6.19 -18.04
C ILE A 251 10.22 -5.06 -17.05
N LEU A 252 8.99 -4.55 -17.09
CA LEU A 252 8.54 -3.49 -16.16
C LEU A 252 8.63 -3.94 -14.70
N LEU A 253 8.14 -5.14 -14.38
CA LEU A 253 8.25 -5.70 -13.02
C LEU A 253 9.71 -5.88 -12.58
N ALA A 254 10.60 -6.28 -13.50
CA ALA A 254 12.01 -6.44 -13.20
C ALA A 254 12.70 -5.09 -12.94
N LEU A 255 12.39 -4.05 -13.72
CA LEU A 255 12.90 -2.70 -13.53
C LEU A 255 12.41 -2.04 -12.24
N CYS A 256 11.18 -2.35 -11.80
CA CYS A 256 10.65 -1.91 -10.51
C CYS A 256 11.18 -2.74 -9.33
N GLY A 257 11.55 -4.00 -9.56
CA GLY A 257 11.93 -4.98 -8.54
C GLY A 257 13.42 -5.04 -8.20
N THR A 258 14.29 -4.25 -8.84
CA THR A 258 15.75 -4.25 -8.62
C THR A 258 16.12 -3.85 -7.19
N ARG A 259 16.29 -4.87 -6.33
CA ARG A 259 16.79 -4.83 -4.94
C ARG A 259 16.12 -3.79 -4.04
N ALA A 260 14.82 -4.00 -3.82
CA ALA A 260 14.04 -3.44 -2.70
C ALA A 260 14.43 -4.00 -1.30
N ARG A 261 15.72 -4.36 -1.07
CA ARG A 261 16.28 -4.46 0.29
C ARG A 261 17.04 -3.17 0.54
N GLU A 262 16.31 -2.19 1.07
CA GLU A 262 16.83 -0.94 1.67
C GLU A 262 17.65 0.01 0.79
N LYS A 263 18.03 -0.36 -0.44
CA LYS A 263 18.62 0.58 -1.40
C LYS A 263 17.53 1.34 -2.12
N ALA A 264 17.76 2.64 -2.30
CA ALA A 264 16.93 3.48 -3.15
C ALA A 264 16.74 2.78 -4.50
N VAL A 265 15.48 2.62 -4.93
CA VAL A 265 15.18 2.16 -6.29
C VAL A 265 16.00 3.02 -7.25
N CYS A 266 16.74 2.38 -8.16
CA CYS A 266 17.64 3.09 -9.06
C CYS A 266 16.81 4.07 -9.91
N LYS A 267 17.04 5.37 -9.73
CA LYS A 267 16.32 6.44 -10.45
C LYS A 267 16.39 6.23 -11.97
N HIS A 268 17.50 5.68 -12.45
CA HIS A 268 17.70 5.32 -13.85
C HIS A 268 16.74 4.21 -14.29
N SER A 269 16.66 3.07 -13.57
CA SER A 269 15.73 1.99 -13.89
C SER A 269 14.26 2.42 -13.88
N LEU A 270 13.86 3.29 -12.94
CA LEU A 270 12.51 3.87 -12.92
C LEU A 270 12.25 4.79 -14.11
N GLY A 271 13.27 5.53 -14.55
CA GLY A 271 13.17 6.36 -15.76
C GLY A 271 12.90 5.51 -17.00
N ILE A 272 13.64 4.40 -17.17
CA ILE A 272 13.44 3.44 -18.25
C ILE A 272 12.03 2.83 -18.19
N ALA A 273 11.64 2.36 -17.00
CA ALA A 273 10.34 1.71 -16.81
C ALA A 273 9.17 2.66 -17.11
N ARG A 274 9.27 3.92 -16.68
CA ARG A 274 8.28 4.96 -17.00
C ARG A 274 8.17 5.17 -18.51
N ARG A 275 9.28 5.34 -19.21
CA ARG A 275 9.29 5.57 -20.67
C ARG A 275 8.64 4.40 -21.43
N ILE A 276 8.95 3.17 -21.03
CA ILE A 276 8.32 1.96 -21.59
C ILE A 276 6.81 1.96 -21.32
N ALA A 277 6.39 2.25 -20.09
CA ALA A 277 4.97 2.27 -19.73
C ALA A 277 4.18 3.37 -20.43
N ASP A 278 4.75 4.57 -20.58
CA ASP A 278 4.10 5.67 -21.32
C ASP A 278 3.86 5.27 -22.79
N HIS A 279 4.83 4.62 -23.43
CA HIS A 279 4.69 4.15 -24.81
C HIS A 279 3.69 2.99 -24.96
N LEU A 280 3.69 2.06 -24.00
CA LEU A 280 2.69 0.98 -23.95
C LEU A 280 1.28 1.55 -23.75
N ALA A 281 1.12 2.52 -22.85
CA ALA A 281 -0.16 3.16 -22.59
C ALA A 281 -0.72 3.85 -23.85
N GLU A 282 0.14 4.60 -24.56
CA GLU A 282 -0.20 5.23 -25.84
C GLU A 282 -0.61 4.20 -26.89
N THR A 283 0.18 3.13 -27.06
CA THR A 283 -0.08 2.09 -28.08
C THR A 283 -1.36 1.31 -27.79
N LEU A 284 -1.63 1.03 -26.52
CA LEU A 284 -2.80 0.26 -26.09
C LEU A 284 -4.06 1.13 -25.89
N GLY A 285 -3.96 2.45 -26.04
CA GLY A 285 -5.07 3.38 -25.82
C GLY A 285 -5.56 3.40 -24.37
N THR A 286 -4.67 3.18 -23.41
CA THR A 286 -4.97 3.21 -21.96
C THR A 286 -4.35 4.43 -21.30
N ASP A 287 -4.89 4.82 -20.14
CA ASP A 287 -4.27 5.88 -19.33
C ASP A 287 -2.86 5.46 -18.88
N ALA A 288 -1.90 6.38 -19.04
CA ALA A 288 -0.54 6.22 -18.55
C ALA A 288 -0.52 6.09 -17.01
N PRO A 289 0.51 5.44 -16.43
CA PRO A 289 0.64 5.36 -14.99
C PRO A 289 0.68 6.77 -14.39
N SER A 290 -0.24 7.06 -13.47
CA SER A 290 -0.33 8.33 -12.76
C SER A 290 0.81 8.46 -11.74
N LEU A 291 2.04 8.62 -12.23
CA LEU A 291 3.23 8.80 -11.41
C LEU A 291 3.18 10.19 -10.78
N ARG A 292 3.17 10.24 -9.45
CA ARG A 292 3.16 11.51 -8.72
C ARG A 292 4.52 12.19 -8.90
N THR A 293 4.53 13.42 -9.44
CA THR A 293 5.71 14.29 -9.61
C THR A 293 5.98 15.11 -8.37
#